data_AF-A0A540K4A1-F1
#
_entry.id   AF-A0A540K4A1-F1
#
_cell.length_a   1.000
_cell.length_b   1.000
_cell.length_c   1.000
_cell.angle_alpha   90.00
_cell.angle_beta   90.00
_cell.angle_gamma   90.00
#
_symmetry.space_group_name_H-M   'P 1'
#
loop_
_entity.id
_entity.type
_entity.pdbx_description
1 polymer ?
#
loop_
_entity_poly.entity_id
_entity_poly.type
_entity_poly.pdbx_seq_one_letter_code
_entity_poly.pdbx_strand_id
1 'polypeptide(L)'
;MTLTRLTTYWLLELRHLEVRVPVILVGCKLDLRNPQEQMSMEQVMAPIMHRFREIQTCIECSASAQVQVPEVFHYASKAVLHPITPLFDQETQSLQPRCIRALKRIFTLCDCDMDGALNDEELNKFQVECFNAPLQPEEIVGVKRVVHERKPEGVNDFGLTPEGFYYLHTLFIERERIETTWSVLRKFGYDDGLKLREDLLVLPSKRFPDQSMELTSEAIEHLKGIFRINDRDNDGALQPHELDNLFSTAPQK
;
A
#
# COMPACT_ATOMS: atom_id res chain seq x y z
N MET A 1 -0.01 36.14 -3.93
CA MET A 1 0.58 34.89 -4.47
C MET A 1 0.03 34.63 -5.87
N THR A 2 0.87 34.52 -6.92
CA THR A 2 0.45 34.36 -8.33
C THR A 2 0.19 32.89 -8.71
N LEU A 3 -0.79 32.26 -8.06
CA LEU A 3 -1.20 30.88 -8.37
C LEU A 3 -2.02 30.75 -9.65
N THR A 4 -2.42 31.85 -10.27
CA THR A 4 -3.30 31.83 -11.46
C THR A 4 -2.75 30.98 -12.60
N ARG A 5 -1.46 31.14 -12.94
CA ARG A 5 -0.84 30.38 -14.04
C ARG A 5 -0.63 28.90 -13.72
N LEU A 6 -0.63 28.52 -12.45
CA LEU A 6 -0.51 27.13 -12.05
C LEU A 6 -1.71 26.34 -12.59
N THR A 7 -2.92 26.83 -12.34
CA THR A 7 -4.17 26.14 -12.69
C THR A 7 -4.66 26.41 -14.11
N THR A 8 -4.27 27.53 -14.72
CA THR A 8 -4.68 27.90 -16.08
C THR A 8 -3.70 27.50 -17.17
N TYR A 9 -2.46 27.15 -16.84
CA TYR A 9 -1.43 26.81 -17.81
C TYR A 9 -0.64 25.57 -17.41
N TRP A 10 0.15 25.63 -16.33
CA TRP A 10 1.16 24.60 -16.05
C TRP A 10 0.58 23.21 -15.83
N LEU A 11 -0.44 23.06 -14.99
CA LEU A 11 -1.04 21.75 -14.73
C LEU A 11 -1.80 21.20 -15.95
N LEU A 12 -2.42 22.09 -16.74
CA LEU A 12 -3.08 21.70 -17.99
C LEU A 12 -2.07 21.25 -19.04
N GLU A 13 -0.92 21.92 -19.13
CA GLU A 13 0.16 21.56 -20.04
C GLU A 13 0.77 20.21 -19.66
N LEU A 14 0.98 19.94 -18.37
CA LEU A 14 1.45 18.62 -17.91
C LEU A 14 0.48 17.49 -18.29
N ARG A 15 -0.84 17.75 -18.18
CA ARG A 15 -1.87 16.80 -18.65
C ARG A 15 -1.85 16.62 -20.16
N HIS A 16 -1.69 17.72 -20.92
CA HIS A 16 -1.59 17.68 -22.38
C HIS A 16 -0.36 16.89 -22.86
N LEU A 17 0.76 17.00 -22.14
CA LEU A 17 1.97 16.22 -22.36
C LEU A 17 1.88 14.78 -21.80
N GLU A 18 0.73 14.38 -21.27
CA GLU A 18 0.47 13.07 -20.65
C GLU A 18 1.48 12.68 -19.56
N VAL A 19 1.97 13.67 -18.80
CA VAL A 19 2.90 13.42 -17.70
C VAL A 19 2.16 12.71 -16.56
N ARG A 20 2.54 11.46 -16.28
CA ARG A 20 1.93 10.59 -15.24
C ARG A 20 2.78 10.46 -13.97
N VAL A 21 3.57 11.48 -13.63
CA VAL A 21 4.39 11.50 -12.41
C VAL A 21 3.78 12.45 -11.36
N PRO A 22 4.03 12.22 -10.06
CA PRO A 22 3.60 13.14 -9.02
C PRO A 22 4.25 14.53 -9.20
N VAL A 23 3.48 15.57 -8.86
CA VAL A 23 3.89 16.97 -8.89
C VAL A 23 4.05 17.47 -7.46
N ILE A 24 5.15 18.15 -7.18
CA ILE A 24 5.38 18.86 -5.92
C ILE A 24 5.38 20.34 -6.21
N LEU A 25 4.51 21.08 -5.54
CA LEU A 25 4.48 22.53 -5.68
C LEU A 25 5.41 23.16 -4.63
N VAL A 26 6.26 24.08 -5.08
CA VAL A 26 7.21 24.77 -4.19
C VAL A 26 6.97 26.28 -4.25
N GLY A 27 6.55 26.85 -3.12
CA GLY A 27 6.45 28.28 -2.89
C GLY A 27 7.81 28.85 -2.51
N CYS A 28 8.50 29.48 -3.47
CA CYS A 28 9.83 30.06 -3.23
C CYS A 28 9.76 31.46 -2.60
N LYS A 29 10.89 31.88 -2.03
CA LYS A 29 11.12 33.23 -1.45
C LYS A 29 10.28 33.51 -0.20
N LEU A 30 10.13 32.50 0.66
CA LEU A 30 9.44 32.64 1.95
C LEU A 30 9.99 33.80 2.80
N ASP A 31 11.26 34.14 2.64
CA ASP A 31 11.94 35.28 3.30
C ASP A 31 11.38 36.66 2.94
N LEU A 32 10.72 36.81 1.78
CA LEU A 32 10.13 38.07 1.33
C LEU A 32 8.63 38.19 1.69
N ARG A 33 8.11 37.23 2.44
CA ARG A 33 6.68 37.17 2.75
C ARG A 33 6.32 38.17 3.84
N ASN A 34 5.32 39.02 3.56
CA ASN A 34 4.79 39.97 4.54
C ASN A 34 4.14 39.22 5.72
N PRO A 35 4.58 39.43 6.98
CA PRO A 35 3.99 38.78 8.15
C PRO A 35 2.50 39.10 8.35
N GLN A 36 2.04 40.23 7.82
CA GLN A 36 0.65 40.70 7.91
C GLN A 36 -0.27 40.09 6.83
N GLU A 37 0.29 39.46 5.80
CA GLU A 37 -0.43 38.77 4.71
C GLU A 37 -0.34 37.24 4.85
N GLN A 38 -0.44 36.75 6.10
CA GLN A 38 -0.47 35.31 6.41
C GLN A 38 -1.81 34.68 6.02
N MET A 39 -2.11 34.59 4.72
CA MET A 39 -3.09 33.60 4.25
C MET A 39 -2.45 32.21 4.37
N SER A 40 -3.07 31.26 5.09
CA SER A 40 -2.50 29.91 5.16
C SER A 40 -2.39 29.32 3.76
N MET A 41 -1.19 28.86 3.38
CA MET A 41 -0.96 28.24 2.08
C MET A 41 -1.86 27.00 1.91
N GLU A 42 -2.07 26.25 2.99
CA GLU A 42 -2.95 25.08 3.01
C GLU A 42 -4.37 25.45 2.58
N GLN A 43 -4.89 26.58 3.06
CA GLN A 43 -6.24 27.04 2.71
C GLN A 43 -6.36 27.40 1.22
N VAL A 44 -5.31 27.99 0.64
CA VAL A 44 -5.30 28.37 -0.78
C VAL A 44 -5.09 27.16 -1.68
N MET A 45 -4.26 26.20 -1.24
CA MET A 45 -3.89 25.03 -2.01
C MET A 45 -4.90 23.89 -1.93
N ALA A 46 -5.62 23.73 -0.83
CA ALA A 46 -6.64 22.69 -0.65
C ALA A 46 -7.61 22.55 -1.86
N PRO A 47 -8.28 23.62 -2.35
CA PRO A 47 -9.17 23.50 -3.50
C PRO A 47 -8.43 23.18 -4.81
N ILE A 48 -7.17 23.61 -4.94
CA ILE A 48 -6.34 23.33 -6.12
C ILE A 48 -5.92 21.86 -6.13
N MET A 49 -5.43 21.33 -5.02
CA MET A 49 -5.03 19.93 -4.88
C MET A 49 -6.23 18.99 -5.07
N HIS A 50 -7.42 19.39 -4.61
CA HIS A 50 -8.65 18.63 -4.88
C HIS A 50 -8.97 18.53 -6.39
N ARG A 51 -8.73 19.60 -7.15
CA ARG A 51 -8.94 19.65 -8.61
C ARG A 51 -7.80 19.00 -9.41
N PHE A 52 -6.59 19.07 -8.91
CA PHE A 52 -5.37 18.61 -9.55
C PHE A 52 -4.64 17.62 -8.65
N ARG A 53 -5.09 16.37 -8.67
CA ARG A 53 -4.60 15.29 -7.81
C ARG A 53 -3.19 14.82 -8.14
N GLU A 54 -2.66 15.23 -9.29
CA GLU A 54 -1.24 15.08 -9.58
C GLU A 54 -0.36 15.85 -8.58
N ILE A 55 -0.90 16.90 -7.93
CA ILE A 55 -0.19 17.61 -6.85
C ILE A 55 -0.25 16.78 -5.58
N GLN A 56 0.90 16.23 -5.19
CA GLN A 56 1.01 15.40 -4.00
C GLN A 56 1.18 16.23 -2.73
N THR A 57 1.99 17.28 -2.78
CA THR A 57 2.23 18.17 -1.65
C THR A 57 2.64 19.57 -2.12
N CYS A 58 2.53 20.53 -1.20
CA CYS A 58 2.96 21.91 -1.38
C CYS A 58 3.87 22.32 -0.23
N ILE A 59 5.04 22.88 -0.56
CA ILE A 59 6.08 23.25 0.42
C ILE A 59 6.47 24.70 0.19
N GLU A 60 6.61 25.48 1.25
CA GLU A 60 7.22 26.81 1.18
C GLU A 60 8.71 26.70 1.51
N CYS A 61 9.55 27.44 0.80
CA CYS A 61 10.97 27.47 1.10
C CYS A 61 11.60 28.83 0.81
N SER A 62 12.75 29.08 1.43
CA SER A 62 13.64 30.16 1.05
C SER A 62 15.03 29.60 0.84
N ALA A 63 15.49 29.62 -0.42
CA ALA A 63 16.86 29.27 -0.73
C ALA A 63 17.87 30.29 -0.14
N SER A 64 17.50 31.57 -0.09
CA SER A 64 18.36 32.64 0.43
C SER A 64 18.53 32.54 1.95
N ALA A 65 17.45 32.25 2.68
CA ALA A 65 17.49 32.07 4.13
C ALA A 65 17.75 30.60 4.54
N GLN A 66 17.95 29.70 3.58
CA GLN A 66 18.13 28.25 3.77
C GLN A 66 17.01 27.58 4.58
N VAL A 67 15.77 28.03 4.41
CA VAL A 67 14.59 27.51 5.11
C VAL A 67 13.89 26.46 4.23
N GLN A 68 13.64 25.27 4.80
CA GLN A 68 12.86 24.16 4.19
C GLN A 68 13.37 23.62 2.84
N VAL A 69 14.56 24.04 2.40
CA VAL A 69 15.17 23.52 1.17
C VAL A 69 15.39 22.01 1.22
N PRO A 70 15.90 21.40 2.32
CA PRO A 70 16.05 19.95 2.40
C PRO A 70 14.72 19.18 2.31
N GLU A 71 13.63 19.76 2.82
CA GLU A 71 12.30 19.14 2.78
C GLU A 71 11.78 19.02 1.34
N VAL A 72 12.02 20.02 0.49
CA VAL A 72 11.67 19.95 -0.93
C VAL A 72 12.30 18.73 -1.60
N PHE A 73 13.60 18.51 -1.38
CA PHE A 73 14.30 17.35 -1.94
C PHE A 73 13.87 16.03 -1.30
N HIS A 74 13.57 16.04 0.00
CA HIS A 74 13.07 14.87 0.70
C HIS A 74 11.73 14.41 0.11
N TYR A 75 10.74 15.31 -0.01
CA TYR A 75 9.43 14.97 -0.57
C TYR A 75 9.52 14.61 -2.06
N ALA A 76 10.39 15.28 -2.84
CA ALA A 76 10.63 14.90 -4.23
C ALA A 76 11.19 13.48 -4.37
N SER A 77 12.15 13.13 -3.53
CA SER A 77 12.72 11.78 -3.50
C SER A 77 11.67 10.76 -3.05
N LYS A 78 10.89 11.08 -2.01
CA LYS A 78 9.83 10.22 -1.48
C LYS A 78 8.73 9.95 -2.50
N ALA A 79 8.32 10.96 -3.27
CA ALA A 79 7.30 10.83 -4.31
C ALA A 79 7.69 9.84 -5.42
N VAL A 80 8.98 9.81 -5.76
CA VAL A 80 9.53 8.87 -6.76
C VAL A 80 9.77 7.49 -6.15
N LEU A 81 10.36 7.43 -4.96
CA LEU A 81 10.69 6.17 -4.30
C LEU A 81 9.47 5.43 -3.75
N HIS A 82 8.36 6.12 -3.49
CA HIS A 82 7.17 5.56 -2.85
C HIS A 82 5.89 6.13 -3.49
N PRO A 83 5.61 5.81 -4.76
CA PRO A 83 4.48 6.40 -5.48
C PRO A 83 3.15 6.02 -4.81
N ILE A 84 2.25 7.00 -4.62
CA ILE A 84 0.94 6.76 -3.97
C ILE A 84 -0.12 6.23 -4.92
N THR A 85 -0.07 6.66 -6.19
CA THR A 85 -1.07 6.35 -7.22
C THR A 85 -1.41 4.87 -7.39
N PRO A 86 -0.45 3.92 -7.41
CA PRO A 86 -0.80 2.50 -7.55
C PRO A 86 -1.41 1.91 -6.27
N LEU A 87 -1.23 2.54 -5.11
CA LEU A 87 -1.66 2.02 -3.81
C LEU A 87 -3.03 2.53 -3.39
N PHE A 88 -3.31 3.82 -3.60
CA PHE A 88 -4.44 4.50 -2.95
C PHE A 88 -5.19 5.41 -3.92
N ASP A 89 -6.52 5.31 -3.89
CA ASP A 89 -7.41 6.24 -4.56
C ASP A 89 -7.76 7.40 -3.63
N GLN A 90 -7.31 8.60 -4.00
CA GLN A 90 -7.62 9.80 -3.24
C GLN A 90 -9.11 10.22 -3.35
N GLU A 91 -9.87 9.73 -4.34
CA GLU A 91 -11.30 10.02 -4.48
C GLU A 91 -12.13 9.30 -3.43
N THR A 92 -11.98 7.99 -3.42
CA THR A 92 -12.79 7.09 -2.60
C THR A 92 -12.16 6.90 -1.22
N GLN A 93 -10.98 7.50 -0.99
CA GLN A 93 -10.19 7.32 0.23
C GLN A 93 -10.00 5.83 0.55
N SER A 94 -9.63 5.05 -0.47
CA SER A 94 -9.52 3.61 -0.35
C SER A 94 -8.34 3.05 -1.12
N LEU A 95 -7.87 1.87 -0.73
CA LEU A 95 -6.81 1.18 -1.45
C LEU A 95 -7.29 0.79 -2.86
N GLN A 96 -6.38 0.92 -3.82
CA GLN A 96 -6.63 0.49 -5.20
C GLN A 96 -6.85 -1.03 -5.26
N PRO A 97 -7.69 -1.54 -6.18
CA PRO A 97 -7.98 -2.99 -6.27
C PRO A 97 -6.73 -3.86 -6.46
N ARG A 98 -5.72 -3.36 -7.19
CA ARG A 98 -4.43 -4.06 -7.35
C ARG A 98 -3.62 -4.12 -6.05
N CYS A 99 -3.66 -3.07 -5.25
CA CYS A 99 -3.00 -3.04 -3.95
C CYS A 99 -3.69 -4.01 -2.97
N ILE A 100 -5.02 -4.02 -2.92
CA ILE A 100 -5.79 -4.98 -2.11
C ILE A 100 -5.43 -6.42 -2.49
N ARG A 101 -5.38 -6.71 -3.79
CA ARG A 101 -4.97 -8.03 -4.30
C ARG A 101 -3.56 -8.42 -3.86
N ALA A 102 -2.62 -7.49 -3.93
CA ALA A 102 -1.24 -7.71 -3.52
C ALA A 102 -1.15 -7.99 -2.01
N LEU A 103 -1.80 -7.17 -1.19
CA LEU A 103 -1.88 -7.33 0.26
C LEU A 103 -2.62 -8.60 0.66
N LYS A 104 -3.66 -9.01 -0.08
CA LYS A 104 -4.36 -10.28 0.14
C LYS A 104 -3.42 -11.46 -0.03
N ARG A 105 -2.59 -11.48 -1.09
CA ARG A 105 -1.58 -12.52 -1.26
C ARG A 105 -0.60 -12.54 -0.09
N ILE A 106 -0.14 -11.37 0.34
CA ILE A 106 0.81 -11.26 1.46
C ILE A 106 0.19 -11.80 2.74
N PHE A 107 -1.05 -11.41 3.05
CA PHE A 107 -1.79 -11.92 4.20
C PHE A 107 -1.86 -13.45 4.19
N THR A 108 -2.28 -14.06 3.07
CA THR A 108 -2.38 -15.52 2.95
C THR A 108 -1.01 -16.23 3.06
N LEU A 109 0.10 -15.56 2.74
CA LEU A 109 1.44 -16.11 2.95
C LEU A 109 1.90 -16.01 4.41
N CYS A 110 1.33 -15.09 5.18
CA CYS A 110 1.66 -14.87 6.59
C CYS A 110 0.80 -15.70 7.54
N ASP A 111 -0.44 -15.98 7.14
CA ASP A 111 -1.39 -16.89 7.79
C ASP A 111 -0.85 -18.34 7.67
N CYS A 112 -0.10 -18.76 8.67
CA CYS A 112 0.66 -20.01 8.69
C CYS A 112 -0.22 -21.19 9.15
N ASP A 113 -1.14 -20.95 10.08
CA ASP A 113 -2.10 -21.95 10.55
C ASP A 113 -3.38 -22.03 9.67
N MET A 114 -3.55 -21.09 8.73
CA MET A 114 -4.60 -21.05 7.72
C MET A 114 -6.00 -20.92 8.35
N ASP A 115 -6.12 -20.19 9.45
CA ASP A 115 -7.38 -19.93 10.14
C ASP A 115 -8.11 -18.67 9.64
N GLY A 116 -7.49 -17.94 8.71
CA GLY A 116 -8.05 -16.72 8.12
C GLY A 116 -7.82 -15.46 8.94
N ALA A 117 -7.01 -15.52 10.00
CA ALA A 117 -6.55 -14.39 10.80
C ALA A 117 -5.02 -14.43 10.96
N LEU A 118 -4.43 -13.30 11.38
CA LEU A 118 -3.04 -13.28 11.85
C LEU A 118 -3.03 -13.21 13.38
N ASN A 119 -2.62 -14.30 14.00
CA ASN A 119 -2.44 -14.36 15.44
C ASN A 119 -1.19 -13.56 15.89
N ASP A 120 -0.93 -13.49 17.21
CA ASP A 120 0.19 -12.67 17.74
C ASP A 120 1.56 -13.15 17.24
N GLU A 121 1.74 -14.45 17.09
CA GLU A 121 2.98 -15.05 16.62
C GLU A 121 3.21 -14.73 15.13
N GLU A 122 2.19 -14.87 14.31
CA GLU A 122 2.23 -14.56 12.87
C GLU A 122 2.41 -13.08 12.61
N LEU A 123 1.72 -12.20 13.36
CA LEU A 123 1.92 -10.76 13.29
C LEU A 123 3.35 -10.36 13.65
N ASN A 124 3.91 -10.95 14.71
CA ASN A 124 5.29 -10.68 15.09
C ASN A 124 6.28 -11.22 14.04
N LYS A 125 6.04 -12.42 13.51
CA LYS A 125 6.86 -13.01 12.44
C LYS A 125 6.83 -12.14 11.17
N PHE A 126 5.65 -11.67 10.76
CA PHE A 126 5.47 -10.72 9.67
C PHE A 126 6.28 -9.44 9.91
N GLN A 127 6.22 -8.87 11.11
CA GLN A 127 6.99 -7.68 11.46
C GLN A 127 8.50 -7.92 11.34
N VAL A 128 9.00 -9.01 11.93
CA VAL A 128 10.43 -9.35 11.89
C VAL A 128 10.88 -9.54 10.44
N GLU A 129 10.08 -10.22 9.62
CA GLU A 129 10.40 -10.47 8.23
C GLU A 129 10.44 -9.17 7.40
N CYS A 130 9.49 -8.26 7.60
CA CYS A 130 9.39 -7.02 6.83
C CYS A 130 10.32 -5.91 7.30
N PHE A 131 10.55 -5.80 8.62
CA PHE A 131 11.17 -4.63 9.23
C PHE A 131 12.40 -4.97 10.09
N ASN A 132 12.78 -6.25 10.20
CA ASN A 132 13.92 -6.72 11.01
C ASN A 132 13.85 -6.31 12.48
N ALA A 133 12.65 -6.12 13.01
CA ALA A 133 12.40 -5.76 14.40
C ALA A 133 11.13 -6.48 14.90
N PRO A 134 11.13 -7.08 16.10
CA PRO A 134 9.94 -7.68 16.67
C PRO A 134 8.98 -6.62 17.21
N LEU A 135 7.69 -6.96 17.28
CA LEU A 135 6.71 -6.19 18.05
C LEU A 135 6.71 -6.66 19.49
N GLN A 136 6.70 -5.72 20.44
CA GLN A 136 6.41 -6.03 21.82
C GLN A 136 4.93 -6.44 21.96
N PRO A 137 4.57 -7.32 22.91
CA PRO A 137 3.18 -7.74 23.12
C PRO A 137 2.21 -6.56 23.29
N GLU A 138 2.64 -5.49 23.98
CA GLU A 138 1.84 -4.28 24.17
C GLU A 138 1.58 -3.53 22.86
N GLU A 139 2.53 -3.57 21.92
CA GLU A 139 2.38 -2.97 20.59
C GLU A 139 1.38 -3.75 19.75
N ILE A 140 1.40 -5.09 19.81
CA ILE A 140 0.44 -5.95 19.11
C ILE A 140 -0.99 -5.68 19.59
N VAL A 141 -1.19 -5.63 20.91
CA VAL A 141 -2.49 -5.26 21.50
C VAL A 141 -2.89 -3.85 21.07
N GLY A 142 -1.95 -2.91 21.03
CA GLY A 142 -2.18 -1.55 20.55
C GLY A 142 -2.64 -1.49 19.09
N VAL A 143 -2.01 -2.25 18.21
CA VAL A 143 -2.38 -2.37 16.79
C VAL A 143 -3.80 -2.94 16.66
N LYS A 144 -4.09 -4.07 17.31
CA LYS A 144 -5.43 -4.70 17.28
C LYS A 144 -6.51 -3.76 17.81
N ARG A 145 -6.23 -3.02 18.89
CA ARG A 145 -7.16 -2.03 19.45
C ARG A 145 -7.47 -0.92 18.45
N VAL A 146 -6.45 -0.33 17.81
CA VAL A 146 -6.64 0.75 16.82
C VAL A 146 -7.48 0.29 15.63
N VAL A 147 -7.29 -0.96 15.20
CA VAL A 147 -8.11 -1.57 14.14
C VAL A 147 -9.55 -1.74 14.62
N HIS A 148 -9.74 -2.41 15.76
CA HIS A 148 -11.07 -2.73 16.28
C HIS A 148 -11.92 -1.49 16.60
N GLU A 149 -11.31 -0.41 17.11
CA GLU A 149 -11.99 0.86 17.38
C GLU A 149 -12.60 1.52 16.13
N ARG A 150 -11.99 1.30 14.96
CA ARG A 150 -12.37 1.95 13.70
C ARG A 150 -13.07 1.00 12.74
N LYS A 151 -12.76 -0.28 12.85
CA LYS A 151 -13.23 -1.37 12.01
C LYS A 151 -13.39 -2.61 12.88
N PRO A 152 -14.54 -2.78 13.56
CA PRO A 152 -14.76 -3.88 14.49
C PRO A 152 -14.52 -5.26 13.89
N GLU A 153 -14.88 -5.47 12.62
CA GLU A 153 -14.66 -6.69 11.84
C GLU A 153 -13.19 -6.93 11.44
N GLY A 154 -12.32 -5.95 11.69
CA GLY A 154 -10.89 -6.03 11.43
C GLY A 154 -10.11 -6.92 12.41
N VAL A 155 -10.74 -7.33 13.52
CA VAL A 155 -10.16 -8.24 14.51
C VAL A 155 -11.23 -9.23 14.97
N ASN A 156 -10.89 -10.51 15.01
CA ASN A 156 -11.73 -11.59 15.52
C ASN A 156 -11.03 -12.33 16.69
N ASP A 157 -11.60 -13.43 17.15
CA ASP A 157 -11.06 -14.23 18.26
C ASP A 157 -9.69 -14.88 17.92
N PHE A 158 -9.40 -15.08 16.63
CA PHE A 158 -8.16 -15.68 16.14
C PHE A 158 -7.05 -14.63 15.95
N GLY A 159 -7.41 -13.39 15.58
CA GLY A 159 -6.45 -12.31 15.44
C GLY A 159 -6.89 -11.22 14.47
N LEU A 160 -5.91 -10.67 13.73
CA LEU A 160 -6.15 -9.63 12.74
C LEU A 160 -6.69 -10.23 11.45
N THR A 161 -7.86 -9.80 11.01
CA THR A 161 -8.50 -10.30 9.77
C THR A 161 -7.92 -9.60 8.53
N PRO A 162 -8.17 -10.11 7.30
CA PRO A 162 -7.75 -9.43 6.07
C PRO A 162 -8.25 -7.98 6.00
N GLU A 163 -9.49 -7.75 6.43
CA GLU A 163 -10.15 -6.45 6.48
C GLU A 163 -9.43 -5.48 7.41
N GLY A 164 -8.92 -5.98 8.54
CA GLY A 164 -8.10 -5.23 9.47
C GLY A 164 -6.70 -4.95 8.93
N PHE A 165 -6.10 -5.93 8.26
CA PHE A 165 -4.80 -5.78 7.60
C PHE A 165 -4.82 -4.72 6.50
N TYR A 166 -5.85 -4.72 5.64
CA TYR A 166 -6.03 -3.66 4.64
C TYR A 166 -6.24 -2.29 5.29
N TYR A 167 -7.01 -2.25 6.37
CA TYR A 167 -7.24 -1.00 7.11
C TYR A 167 -5.95 -0.43 7.72
N LEU A 168 -5.06 -1.27 8.25
CA LEU A 168 -3.74 -0.82 8.73
C LEU A 168 -2.92 -0.17 7.61
N HIS A 169 -2.91 -0.77 6.43
CA HIS A 169 -2.21 -0.19 5.28
C HIS A 169 -2.84 1.11 4.78
N THR A 170 -4.18 1.23 4.80
CA THR A 170 -4.87 2.51 4.59
C THR A 170 -4.41 3.55 5.61
N LEU A 171 -4.38 3.20 6.90
CA LEU A 171 -3.99 4.10 7.98
C LEU A 171 -2.53 4.58 7.84
N PHE A 172 -1.61 3.71 7.41
CA PHE A 172 -0.23 4.11 7.13
C PHE A 172 -0.15 5.13 6.00
N ILE A 173 -0.95 4.98 4.95
CA ILE A 173 -0.97 5.92 3.81
C ILE A 173 -1.55 7.27 4.25
N GLU A 174 -2.67 7.26 4.97
CA GLU A 174 -3.32 8.48 5.50
C GLU A 174 -2.43 9.25 6.46
N ARG A 175 -1.57 8.57 7.24
CA ARG A 175 -0.61 9.18 8.15
C ARG A 175 0.73 9.53 7.50
N GLU A 176 0.75 9.66 6.17
CA GLU A 176 1.94 9.95 5.36
C GLU A 176 3.10 8.95 5.52
N ARG A 177 2.84 7.74 6.01
CA ARG A 177 3.82 6.68 6.23
C ARG A 177 3.80 5.60 5.15
N ILE A 178 3.61 6.02 3.90
CA ILE A 178 3.45 5.14 2.74
C ILE A 178 4.65 4.20 2.50
N GLU A 179 5.84 4.59 2.94
CA GLU A 179 7.05 3.77 2.89
C GLU A 179 6.92 2.46 3.67
N THR A 180 6.06 2.42 4.70
CA THR A 180 5.76 1.20 5.46
C THR A 180 5.10 0.16 4.55
N THR A 181 4.08 0.57 3.79
CA THR A 181 3.36 -0.30 2.84
C THR A 181 4.25 -0.74 1.69
N TRP A 182 5.08 0.16 1.15
CA TRP A 182 6.02 -0.20 0.09
C TRP A 182 7.11 -1.16 0.53
N SER A 183 7.62 -1.02 1.76
CA SER A 183 8.59 -1.96 2.32
C SER A 183 8.04 -3.39 2.36
N VAL A 184 6.78 -3.54 2.81
CA VAL A 184 6.07 -4.82 2.80
C VAL A 184 5.92 -5.35 1.37
N LEU A 185 5.35 -4.56 0.46
CA LEU A 185 5.15 -4.98 -0.94
C LEU A 185 6.45 -5.46 -1.60
N ARG A 186 7.55 -4.70 -1.45
CA ARG A 186 8.85 -5.04 -2.02
C ARG A 186 9.47 -6.27 -1.37
N LYS A 187 9.32 -6.43 -0.06
CA LYS A 187 9.78 -7.64 0.66
C LYS A 187 9.16 -8.90 0.06
N PHE A 188 7.88 -8.84 -0.31
CA PHE A 188 7.14 -9.94 -0.93
C PHE A 188 7.26 -9.99 -2.47
N GLY A 189 8.19 -9.22 -3.03
CA GLY A 189 8.60 -9.30 -4.43
C GLY A 189 7.77 -8.49 -5.42
N TYR A 190 7.00 -7.50 -4.95
CA TYR A 190 6.30 -6.56 -5.84
C TYR A 190 7.20 -5.39 -6.26
N ASP A 191 7.08 -4.99 -7.53
CA ASP A 191 7.64 -3.75 -8.06
C ASP A 191 6.70 -2.55 -7.86
N ASP A 192 7.13 -1.37 -8.32
CA ASP A 192 6.36 -0.12 -8.22
C ASP A 192 5.06 -0.14 -9.06
N GLY A 193 4.94 -1.08 -10.00
CA GLY A 193 3.73 -1.36 -10.77
C GLY A 193 2.81 -2.40 -10.13
N LEU A 194 3.13 -2.86 -8.92
CA LEU A 194 2.46 -3.97 -8.22
C LEU A 194 2.49 -5.29 -9.02
N LYS A 195 3.55 -5.52 -9.78
CA LYS A 195 3.81 -6.81 -10.44
C LYS A 195 4.80 -7.62 -9.63
N LEU A 196 4.57 -8.93 -9.57
CA LEU A 196 5.50 -9.86 -8.95
C LEU A 196 6.75 -10.00 -9.83
N ARG A 197 7.91 -10.05 -9.17
CA ARG A 197 9.20 -10.33 -9.80
C ARG A 197 9.18 -11.71 -10.47
N GLU A 198 9.73 -11.80 -11.69
CA GLU A 198 9.59 -12.98 -12.55
C GLU A 198 10.22 -14.26 -11.97
N ASP A 199 11.30 -14.12 -11.18
CA ASP A 199 11.97 -15.23 -10.51
C ASP A 199 11.07 -15.95 -9.50
N LEU A 200 10.08 -15.26 -8.92
CA LEU A 200 9.08 -15.87 -8.05
C LEU A 200 8.01 -16.68 -8.80
N LEU A 201 7.95 -16.53 -10.14
CA LEU A 201 6.98 -17.20 -11.01
C LEU A 201 7.58 -18.38 -11.77
N VAL A 202 8.88 -18.66 -11.59
CA VAL A 202 9.56 -19.75 -12.30
C VAL A 202 9.09 -21.09 -11.75
N LEU A 203 8.44 -21.87 -12.60
CA LEU A 203 8.08 -23.25 -12.30
C LEU A 203 9.31 -24.17 -12.43
N PRO A 204 9.45 -25.19 -11.58
CA PRO A 204 10.44 -26.24 -11.78
C PRO A 204 10.22 -26.91 -13.14
N SER A 205 11.23 -26.92 -14.00
CA SER A 205 11.17 -27.59 -15.30
C SER A 205 11.54 -29.08 -15.16
N LYS A 206 10.85 -29.95 -15.90
CA LYS A 206 11.27 -31.34 -16.07
C LYS A 206 12.72 -31.39 -16.58
N ARG A 207 13.57 -32.17 -15.91
CA ARG A 207 14.98 -32.31 -16.30
C ARG A 207 15.16 -33.41 -17.35
N PHE A 208 14.33 -34.45 -17.31
CA PHE A 208 14.39 -35.58 -18.24
C PHE A 208 12.99 -36.02 -18.74
N PRO A 209 12.88 -36.63 -19.93
CA PRO A 209 11.59 -37.01 -20.54
C PRO A 209 10.80 -38.05 -19.74
N ASP A 210 11.47 -38.88 -18.96
CA ASP A 210 10.93 -39.98 -18.16
C ASP A 210 10.47 -39.56 -16.76
N GLN A 211 10.63 -38.29 -16.38
CA GLN A 211 10.21 -37.79 -15.08
C GLN A 211 8.72 -37.38 -15.03
N SER A 212 8.07 -37.77 -13.93
CA SER A 212 6.82 -37.18 -13.45
C SER A 212 7.08 -36.11 -12.39
N MET A 213 6.13 -35.20 -12.23
CA MET A 213 6.11 -34.23 -11.13
C MET A 213 4.82 -34.43 -10.36
N GLU A 214 4.94 -34.61 -9.05
CA GLU A 214 3.83 -34.81 -8.13
C GLU A 214 3.94 -33.81 -6.98
N LEU A 215 2.80 -33.49 -6.36
CA LEU A 215 2.77 -32.64 -5.19
C LEU A 215 3.23 -33.42 -3.97
N THR A 216 4.03 -32.80 -3.10
CA THR A 216 4.36 -33.39 -1.80
C THR A 216 3.14 -33.39 -0.88
N SER A 217 3.20 -34.18 0.19
CA SER A 217 2.16 -34.17 1.23
C SER A 217 1.99 -32.79 1.87
N GLU A 218 3.07 -32.02 2.06
CA GLU A 218 2.97 -30.66 2.60
C GLU A 218 2.27 -29.72 1.61
N ALA A 219 2.60 -29.83 0.31
CA ALA A 219 1.92 -29.03 -0.72
C ALA A 219 0.42 -29.35 -0.80
N ILE A 220 0.05 -30.63 -0.66
CA ILE A 220 -1.36 -31.05 -0.63
C ILE A 220 -2.07 -30.48 0.60
N GLU A 221 -1.47 -30.53 1.79
CA GLU A 221 -2.11 -29.99 2.99
C GLU A 221 -2.25 -28.46 2.94
N HIS A 222 -1.26 -27.77 2.37
CA HIS A 222 -1.36 -26.33 2.11
C HIS A 222 -2.52 -26.00 1.15
N LEU A 223 -2.67 -26.76 0.05
CA LEU A 223 -3.81 -26.57 -0.87
C LEU A 223 -5.16 -26.85 -0.21
N LYS A 224 -5.24 -27.82 0.71
CA LYS A 224 -6.46 -28.06 1.50
C LYS A 224 -6.78 -26.90 2.45
N GLY A 225 -5.78 -26.30 3.09
CA GLY A 225 -6.00 -25.12 3.93
C GLY A 225 -6.52 -23.94 3.12
N ILE A 226 -5.88 -23.66 1.97
CA ILE A 226 -6.36 -22.67 1.00
C ILE A 226 -7.81 -22.94 0.59
N PHE A 227 -8.17 -24.21 0.34
CA PHE A 227 -9.54 -24.60 0.02
C PHE A 227 -10.50 -24.25 1.16
N ARG A 228 -10.19 -24.64 2.41
CA ARG A 228 -11.02 -24.37 3.59
C ARG A 228 -11.24 -22.87 3.83
N ILE A 229 -10.23 -22.03 3.61
CA ILE A 229 -10.35 -20.57 3.73
C ILE A 229 -11.37 -19.99 2.74
N ASN A 230 -11.52 -20.61 1.57
CA ASN A 230 -12.37 -20.11 0.50
C ASN A 230 -13.76 -20.78 0.44
N ASP A 231 -13.92 -21.97 1.03
CA ASP A 231 -15.19 -22.68 1.22
C ASP A 231 -15.96 -22.04 2.39
N ARG A 232 -16.70 -20.97 2.11
CA ARG A 232 -17.34 -20.13 3.14
C ARG A 232 -18.60 -20.77 3.70
N ASP A 233 -19.30 -21.58 2.90
CA ASP A 233 -20.51 -22.27 3.34
C ASP A 233 -20.22 -23.67 3.93
N ASN A 234 -18.96 -24.11 3.90
CA ASN A 234 -18.49 -25.40 4.39
C ASN A 234 -19.24 -26.57 3.72
N ASP A 235 -19.61 -26.43 2.45
CA ASP A 235 -20.30 -27.47 1.68
C ASP A 235 -19.34 -28.52 1.10
N GLY A 236 -18.02 -28.31 1.22
CA GLY A 236 -16.99 -29.19 0.70
C GLY A 236 -16.76 -29.03 -0.81
N ALA A 237 -17.26 -27.96 -1.41
CA ALA A 237 -17.05 -27.54 -2.78
C ALA A 237 -16.68 -26.04 -2.85
N LEU A 238 -16.23 -25.57 -4.02
CA LEU A 238 -16.03 -24.14 -4.26
C LEU A 238 -17.00 -23.70 -5.35
N GLN A 239 -17.93 -22.83 -4.97
CA GLN A 239 -18.85 -22.18 -5.90
C GLN A 239 -18.07 -21.19 -6.81
N PRO A 240 -18.61 -20.79 -7.98
CA PRO A 240 -17.88 -19.92 -8.91
C PRO A 240 -17.33 -18.63 -8.29
N HIS A 241 -18.08 -18.01 -7.38
CA HIS A 241 -17.66 -16.80 -6.70
C HIS A 241 -16.53 -17.02 -5.65
N GLU A 242 -16.47 -18.20 -5.05
CA GLU A 242 -15.40 -18.61 -4.13
C GLU A 242 -14.13 -18.96 -4.92
N LEU A 243 -14.29 -19.57 -6.09
CA LEU A 243 -13.20 -19.80 -7.03
C LEU A 243 -12.59 -18.47 -7.53
N ASP A 244 -13.43 -17.49 -7.85
CA ASP A 244 -12.98 -16.14 -8.21
C ASP A 244 -12.21 -15.48 -7.05
N ASN A 245 -12.68 -15.67 -5.82
CA ASN A 245 -12.00 -15.16 -4.63
C ASN A 245 -10.64 -15.86 -4.41
N LEU A 246 -10.56 -17.17 -4.62
CA LEU A 246 -9.35 -17.98 -4.53
C LEU A 246 -8.29 -17.49 -5.53
N PHE A 247 -8.66 -17.36 -6.81
CA PHE A 247 -7.74 -16.92 -7.86
C PHE A 247 -7.61 -15.40 -7.98
N SER A 248 -8.26 -14.63 -7.11
CA SER A 248 -8.13 -13.17 -7.12
C SER A 248 -6.67 -12.73 -6.99
N THR A 249 -5.83 -13.47 -6.27
CA THR A 249 -4.39 -13.20 -6.05
C THR A 249 -3.49 -13.77 -7.15
N ALA A 250 -4.03 -14.50 -8.12
CA ALA A 250 -3.25 -15.05 -9.23
C ALA A 250 -2.71 -13.93 -10.15
N PRO A 251 -1.53 -14.12 -10.75
CA PRO A 251 -0.99 -13.17 -11.72
C PRO A 251 -1.96 -12.97 -12.89
N GLN A 252 -2.12 -11.72 -13.35
CA GLN A 252 -2.80 -11.45 -14.61
C GLN A 252 -1.92 -11.99 -15.75
N LYS A 253 -2.52 -12.73 -16.68
CA LYS A 253 -1.87 -13.13 -17.94
C LYS A 253 -1.55 -11.94 -18.82
#